data_AF-A0A5C6FLJ8-F1
#
_entry.id   AF-A0A5C6FLJ8-F1
#
_cell.length_a   1.000
_cell.length_b   1.000
_cell.length_c   1.000
_cell.angle_alpha   90.00
_cell.angle_beta   90.00
_cell.angle_gamma   90.00
#
_symmetry.space_group_name_H-M   'P 1'
#
loop_
_entity.id
_entity.type
_entity.pdbx_description
1 polymer ?
#
loop_
_entity_poly.entity_id
_entity_poly.type
_entity_poly.pdbx_seq_one_letter_code
_entity_poly.pdbx_strand_id
1 'polypeptide(L)'
;MIGSGRIRGDRRRSFALPKSKKSKSPRPQKTGPAPESKSAKASTLAPRPPKKRRREDYAADANLCEHCTAKCCHYFALPIEEPASRRDFDFMRWYLLHDRASVFVDSDTWYLLVHTTCKHLQEDHRCGIYETRPQICRDYTTAECEFEDDWCYEKYFESPEQIDEYADAMFGPQFPDPTLADHHALRSRRPTGLPIAAAH
;
A
#
# COMPACT_ATOMS: atom_id res chain seq x y z
N MET A 1 44.20 29.10 -19.94
CA MET A 1 44.90 27.81 -19.87
C MET A 1 45.22 27.50 -18.42
N ILE A 2 44.46 26.61 -17.79
CA ILE A 2 44.61 26.05 -16.43
C ILE A 2 43.43 25.07 -16.30
N GLY A 3 43.50 23.81 -15.89
CA GLY A 3 44.55 22.85 -15.60
C GLY A 3 43.82 21.51 -15.38
N SER A 4 44.25 20.44 -16.06
CA SER A 4 43.59 19.13 -16.06
C SER A 4 43.88 18.36 -14.77
N GLY A 5 42.86 18.13 -13.95
CA GLY A 5 42.95 17.36 -12.71
C GLY A 5 42.62 15.87 -12.92
N ARG A 6 43.65 15.01 -12.93
CA ARG A 6 43.53 13.54 -12.91
C ARG A 6 43.03 13.06 -11.55
N ILE A 7 41.84 12.45 -11.52
CA ILE A 7 41.33 11.70 -10.37
C ILE A 7 42.03 10.33 -10.35
N ARG A 8 42.82 10.06 -9.30
CA ARG A 8 43.48 8.77 -9.06
C ARG A 8 42.46 7.79 -8.47
N GLY A 9 42.27 6.66 -9.13
CA GLY A 9 41.43 5.55 -8.66
C GLY A 9 42.00 4.90 -7.39
N ASP A 10 41.16 4.78 -6.38
CA ASP A 10 41.46 4.13 -5.12
C ASP A 10 41.35 2.60 -5.23
N ARG A 11 42.30 1.90 -4.62
CA ARG A 11 42.49 0.45 -4.75
C ARG A 11 41.52 -0.28 -3.83
N ARG A 12 40.70 -1.16 -4.41
CA ARG A 12 39.90 -2.15 -3.68
C ARG A 12 40.82 -2.98 -2.77
N ARG A 13 40.65 -2.84 -1.44
CA ARG A 13 41.22 -3.74 -0.45
C ARG A 13 40.28 -4.93 -0.28
N SER A 14 40.69 -6.09 -0.79
CA SER A 14 40.03 -7.37 -0.56
C SER A 14 40.30 -7.84 0.87
N PHE A 15 39.26 -7.93 1.69
CA PHE A 15 39.32 -8.55 3.02
C PHE A 15 39.12 -10.08 2.90
N ALA A 16 40.10 -10.85 3.36
CA ALA A 16 40.05 -12.30 3.45
C ALA A 16 39.28 -12.75 4.71
N LEU A 17 38.35 -13.69 4.55
CA LEU A 17 37.60 -14.32 5.64
C LEU A 17 38.44 -15.41 6.34
N PRO A 18 38.46 -15.47 7.69
CA PRO A 18 39.16 -16.54 8.41
C PRO A 18 38.36 -17.85 8.43
N LYS A 19 39.10 -18.97 8.32
CA LYS A 19 38.58 -20.35 8.29
C LYS A 19 38.09 -20.80 9.68
N SER A 20 36.85 -21.28 9.73
CA SER A 20 36.23 -21.88 10.92
C SER A 20 36.87 -23.23 11.29
N LYS A 21 37.28 -23.39 12.54
CA LYS A 21 37.82 -24.63 13.13
C LYS A 21 36.65 -25.52 13.58
N LYS A 22 36.55 -26.74 13.03
CA LYS A 22 35.61 -27.77 13.46
C LYS A 22 35.96 -28.25 14.88
N SER A 23 35.08 -28.02 15.85
CA SER A 23 35.16 -28.65 17.18
C SER A 23 34.53 -30.03 17.16
N LYS A 24 35.25 -31.04 17.67
CA LYS A 24 34.79 -32.42 17.86
C LYS A 24 33.74 -32.50 18.97
N SER A 25 32.57 -33.06 18.67
CA SER A 25 31.52 -33.36 19.65
C SER A 25 31.86 -34.62 20.48
N PRO A 26 31.63 -34.64 21.80
CA PRO A 26 31.75 -35.84 22.61
C PRO A 26 30.53 -36.78 22.50
N ARG A 27 30.79 -38.06 22.72
CA ARG A 27 29.88 -39.22 22.67
C ARG A 27 28.78 -39.15 23.76
N PRO A 28 27.52 -39.50 23.46
CA PRO A 28 26.43 -39.46 24.44
C PRO A 28 26.49 -40.67 25.38
N GLN A 29 26.29 -40.42 26.68
CA GLN A 29 26.07 -41.45 27.70
C GLN A 29 24.60 -41.86 27.72
N LYS A 30 24.32 -43.16 27.84
CA LYS A 30 22.96 -43.72 27.96
C LYS A 30 22.52 -43.60 29.42
N THR A 31 21.48 -42.80 29.68
CA THR A 31 20.75 -42.77 30.97
C THR A 31 19.38 -43.45 30.79
N GLY A 32 18.97 -44.24 31.79
CA GLY A 32 17.74 -45.05 31.80
C GLY A 32 16.44 -44.23 31.80
N PRO A 33 15.27 -44.89 31.73
CA PRO A 33 13.99 -44.21 31.54
C PRO A 33 13.58 -43.44 32.79
N ALA A 34 13.27 -42.16 32.60
CA ALA A 34 12.64 -41.29 33.59
C ALA A 34 11.14 -41.64 33.73
N PRO A 35 10.52 -41.42 34.90
CA PRO A 35 9.09 -41.66 35.10
C PRO A 35 8.25 -40.65 34.29
N GLU A 36 7.17 -41.15 33.69
CA GLU A 36 6.24 -40.36 32.87
C GLU A 36 5.64 -39.20 33.67
N SER A 37 6.08 -37.98 33.34
CA SER A 37 5.40 -36.76 33.77
C SER A 37 4.20 -36.53 32.84
N LYS A 38 3.00 -36.54 33.42
CA LYS A 38 1.77 -36.19 32.73
C LYS A 38 1.89 -34.73 32.28
N SER A 39 2.13 -34.55 30.98
CA SER A 39 2.19 -33.24 30.33
C SER A 39 0.81 -32.60 30.38
N ALA A 40 0.65 -31.59 31.23
CA ALA A 40 -0.48 -30.68 31.16
C ALA A 40 -0.39 -29.92 29.84
N LYS A 41 -1.29 -30.20 28.90
CA LYS A 41 -1.43 -29.43 27.66
C LYS A 41 -1.84 -28.01 28.02
N ALA A 42 -0.88 -27.09 28.02
CA ALA A 42 -1.16 -25.66 27.97
C ALA A 42 -1.91 -25.38 26.66
N SER A 43 -3.20 -25.09 26.77
CA SER A 43 -4.00 -24.63 25.65
C SER A 43 -3.56 -23.21 25.30
N THR A 44 -2.70 -23.07 24.30
CA THR A 44 -2.33 -21.78 23.72
C THR A 44 -3.55 -21.25 22.97
N LEU A 45 -4.42 -20.50 23.65
CA LEU A 45 -5.42 -19.71 22.95
C LEU A 45 -4.70 -18.65 22.10
N ALA A 46 -5.07 -18.59 20.82
CA ALA A 46 -4.62 -17.53 19.93
C ALA A 46 -4.95 -16.17 20.56
N PRO A 47 -4.04 -15.17 20.47
CA PRO A 47 -4.30 -13.84 20.99
C PRO A 47 -5.55 -13.25 20.31
N ARG A 48 -6.44 -12.64 21.11
CA ARG A 48 -7.60 -11.92 20.58
C ARG A 48 -7.12 -10.82 19.62
N PRO A 49 -7.83 -10.58 18.50
CA PRO A 49 -7.50 -9.48 17.62
C PRO A 49 -7.57 -8.16 18.40
N PRO A 50 -6.68 -7.20 18.11
CA PRO A 50 -6.70 -5.90 18.76
C PRO A 50 -8.06 -5.22 18.53
N LYS A 51 -8.61 -4.57 19.57
CA LYS A 51 -9.85 -3.78 19.45
C LYS A 51 -9.60 -2.63 18.47
N LYS A 52 -10.43 -2.51 17.43
CA LYS A 52 -10.43 -1.36 16.51
C LYS A 52 -10.75 -0.09 17.30
N ARG A 53 -9.93 0.95 17.14
CA ARG A 53 -10.14 2.28 17.76
C ARG A 53 -11.26 3.00 17.03
N ARG A 54 -12.19 3.63 17.75
CA ARG A 54 -13.27 4.45 17.18
C ARG A 54 -13.17 5.90 17.62
N ARG A 55 -13.74 6.83 16.85
CA ARG A 55 -13.77 8.26 17.18
C ARG A 55 -14.42 8.50 18.55
N GLU A 56 -15.49 7.78 18.83
CA GLU A 56 -16.26 7.83 20.08
C GLU A 56 -15.46 7.39 21.34
N ASP A 57 -14.33 6.70 21.18
CA ASP A 57 -13.47 6.33 22.31
C ASP A 57 -12.67 7.55 22.85
N TYR A 58 -12.73 8.72 22.19
CA TYR A 58 -11.94 9.93 22.50
C TYR A 58 -12.81 11.17 22.72
N ALA A 59 -12.25 12.20 23.37
CA ALA A 59 -12.94 13.48 23.56
C ALA A 59 -13.26 14.16 22.22
N ALA A 60 -14.33 14.96 22.18
CA ALA A 60 -14.79 15.60 20.95
C ALA A 60 -13.74 16.59 20.36
N ASP A 61 -12.93 17.20 21.21
CA ASP A 61 -11.83 18.12 20.86
C ASP A 61 -10.47 17.41 20.73
N ALA A 62 -10.41 16.09 20.97
CA ALA A 62 -9.17 15.34 20.87
C ALA A 62 -8.61 15.37 19.43
N ASN A 63 -7.28 15.51 19.34
CA ASN A 63 -6.57 15.37 18.09
C ASN A 63 -6.42 13.88 17.72
N LEU A 64 -7.24 13.40 16.79
CA LEU A 64 -7.19 12.00 16.36
C LEU A 64 -5.86 11.56 15.76
N CYS A 65 -5.06 12.49 15.23
CA CYS A 65 -3.76 12.15 14.66
C CYS A 65 -2.82 11.54 15.71
N GLU A 66 -2.99 11.86 17.00
CA GLU A 66 -2.23 11.26 18.11
C GLU A 66 -2.61 9.79 18.40
N HIS A 67 -3.72 9.34 17.81
CA HIS A 67 -4.27 8.00 18.00
C HIS A 67 -4.35 7.20 16.70
N CYS A 68 -3.92 7.80 15.59
CA CYS A 68 -3.94 7.23 14.25
C CYS A 68 -2.61 6.55 13.90
N THR A 69 -2.61 5.64 12.94
CA THR A 69 -1.41 5.06 12.32
C THR A 69 -0.94 5.87 11.11
N ALA A 70 -1.19 7.18 11.11
CA ALA A 70 -0.83 8.14 10.06
C ALA A 70 -1.35 7.83 8.65
N LYS A 71 -2.60 7.33 8.53
CA LYS A 71 -3.23 6.95 7.25
C LYS A 71 -3.04 8.01 6.14
N CYS A 72 -3.44 9.26 6.41
CA CYS A 72 -3.34 10.36 5.46
C CYS A 72 -1.90 10.87 5.19
N CYS A 73 -0.89 10.43 5.95
CA CYS A 73 0.51 10.77 5.70
C CYS A 73 1.21 9.77 4.76
N HIS A 74 0.50 8.72 4.31
CA HIS A 74 1.02 7.69 3.41
C HIS A 74 0.60 7.90 1.94
N TYR A 75 -0.08 9.00 1.64
CA TYR A 75 -0.44 9.40 0.29
C TYR A 75 -0.66 10.91 0.19
N PHE A 76 -0.86 11.40 -1.02
CA PHE A 76 -1.55 12.67 -1.26
C PHE A 76 -2.57 12.48 -2.39
N ALA A 77 -3.69 13.20 -2.30
CA ALA A 77 -4.73 13.21 -3.32
C ALA A 77 -4.76 14.58 -3.99
N LEU A 78 -4.81 14.61 -5.32
CA LEU A 78 -4.98 15.83 -6.10
C LEU A 78 -6.30 15.76 -6.85
N PRO A 79 -7.15 16.80 -6.78
CA PRO A 79 -8.31 16.87 -7.64
C PRO A 79 -7.85 16.92 -9.10
N ILE A 80 -8.53 16.15 -9.94
CA ILE A 80 -8.35 16.14 -11.40
C ILE A 80 -9.69 16.42 -12.06
N GLU A 81 -9.66 16.89 -13.30
CA GLU A 81 -10.87 17.14 -14.07
C GLU A 81 -11.63 15.83 -14.34
N GLU A 82 -12.96 15.91 -14.34
CA GLU A 82 -13.82 14.80 -14.76
C GLU A 82 -13.51 14.44 -16.24
N PRO A 83 -13.26 13.16 -16.55
CA PRO A 83 -12.91 12.74 -17.90
C PRO A 83 -14.15 12.80 -18.81
N ALA A 84 -14.09 13.65 -19.83
CA ALA A 84 -15.21 13.87 -20.75
C ALA A 84 -15.03 13.17 -22.11
N SER A 85 -13.83 12.66 -22.40
CA SER A 85 -13.49 12.04 -23.67
C SER A 85 -12.62 10.80 -23.50
N ARG A 86 -12.57 9.95 -24.54
CA ARG A 86 -11.70 8.76 -24.55
C ARG A 86 -10.23 9.08 -24.28
N ARG A 87 -9.77 10.24 -24.76
CA ARG A 87 -8.40 10.72 -24.54
C ARG A 87 -8.13 11.00 -23.05
N ASP A 88 -9.12 11.48 -22.32
CA ASP A 88 -8.97 11.76 -20.89
C ASP A 88 -8.82 10.46 -20.10
N PHE A 89 -9.55 9.41 -20.48
CA PHE A 89 -9.36 8.06 -19.95
C PHE A 89 -7.98 7.48 -20.28
N ASP A 90 -7.41 7.77 -21.45
CA ASP A 90 -6.03 7.36 -21.77
C ASP A 90 -4.99 8.04 -20.85
N PHE A 91 -5.20 9.30 -20.46
CA PHE A 91 -4.35 9.94 -19.44
C PHE A 91 -4.49 9.25 -18.07
N MET A 92 -5.71 8.87 -17.68
CA MET A 92 -5.94 8.14 -16.43
C MET A 92 -5.30 6.76 -16.45
N ARG A 93 -5.40 6.03 -17.57
CA ARG A 93 -4.65 4.76 -17.76
C ARG A 93 -3.16 4.98 -17.58
N TRP A 94 -2.61 6.04 -18.17
CA TRP A 94 -1.19 6.37 -18.02
C TRP A 94 -0.79 6.63 -16.56
N TYR A 95 -1.64 7.27 -15.75
CA TYR A 95 -1.38 7.40 -14.31
C TYR A 95 -1.25 6.02 -13.65
N LEU A 96 -2.19 5.12 -13.93
CA LEU A 96 -2.28 3.78 -13.33
C LEU A 96 -1.26 2.76 -13.87
N LEU A 97 -0.49 3.11 -14.90
CA LEU A 97 0.70 2.34 -15.30
C LEU A 97 1.85 2.42 -14.29
N HIS A 98 1.74 3.27 -13.27
CA HIS A 98 2.73 3.42 -12.21
C HIS A 98 2.23 2.75 -10.92
N ASP A 99 3.06 1.90 -10.31
CA ASP A 99 2.71 1.02 -9.15
C ASP A 99 2.12 1.71 -7.91
N ARG A 100 2.19 3.04 -7.81
CA ARG A 100 1.81 3.81 -6.61
C ARG A 100 0.77 4.88 -6.90
N ALA A 101 -0.14 4.60 -7.84
CA ALA A 101 -1.24 5.48 -8.21
C ALA A 101 -2.58 4.76 -8.11
N SER A 102 -3.61 5.49 -7.73
CA SER A 102 -5.02 5.08 -7.83
C SER A 102 -5.85 6.30 -8.25
N VAL A 103 -7.02 6.09 -8.83
CA VAL A 103 -7.98 7.16 -9.14
C VAL A 103 -9.28 6.85 -8.41
N PHE A 104 -9.88 7.84 -7.77
CA PHE A 104 -11.16 7.66 -7.09
C PHE A 104 -12.10 8.83 -7.32
N VAL A 105 -13.38 8.59 -7.09
CA VAL A 105 -14.42 9.61 -7.13
C VAL A 105 -15.09 9.69 -5.77
N ASP A 106 -15.21 10.91 -5.28
CA ASP A 106 -15.91 11.27 -4.07
C ASP A 106 -16.64 12.59 -4.26
N SER A 107 -17.94 12.62 -3.91
CA SER A 107 -18.80 13.80 -4.02
C SER A 107 -18.70 14.44 -5.40
N ASP A 108 -18.86 13.62 -6.45
CA ASP A 108 -18.72 13.97 -7.87
C ASP A 108 -17.34 14.53 -8.29
N THR A 109 -16.35 14.55 -7.39
CA THR A 109 -14.99 15.06 -7.68
C THR A 109 -14.04 13.90 -7.94
N TRP A 110 -13.26 14.00 -9.01
CA TRP A 110 -12.24 13.02 -9.36
C TRP A 110 -10.92 13.36 -8.70
N TYR A 111 -10.22 12.33 -8.19
CA TYR A 111 -8.94 12.49 -7.53
C TYR A 111 -7.91 11.51 -8.07
N LEU A 112 -6.69 12.01 -8.29
CA LEU A 112 -5.49 11.18 -8.43
C LEU A 112 -4.85 10.99 -7.05
N LEU A 113 -4.81 9.75 -6.59
CA LEU A 113 -4.18 9.34 -5.35
C LEU A 113 -2.77 8.82 -5.64
N VAL A 114 -1.76 9.45 -5.04
CA VAL A 114 -0.36 9.00 -5.15
C VAL A 114 0.08 8.43 -3.81
N HIS A 115 0.34 7.12 -3.78
CA HIS A 115 0.70 6.37 -2.59
C HIS A 115 2.17 6.58 -2.25
N THR A 116 2.49 7.51 -1.36
CA THR A 116 3.86 7.78 -0.94
C THR A 116 3.92 8.32 0.48
N THR A 117 4.90 7.85 1.25
CA THR A 117 5.06 8.27 2.65
C THR A 117 5.69 9.65 2.74
N CYS A 118 5.06 10.53 3.52
CA CYS A 118 5.61 11.85 3.85
C CYS A 118 7.00 11.74 4.48
N LYS A 119 7.96 12.53 3.99
CA LYS A 119 9.36 12.53 4.45
C LYS A 119 9.54 12.99 5.90
N HIS A 120 8.52 13.62 6.48
CA HIS A 120 8.52 14.11 7.86
C HIS A 120 7.70 13.25 8.81
N LEU A 121 7.20 12.09 8.36
CA LEU A 121 6.51 11.14 9.24
C LEU A 121 7.52 10.47 10.17
N GLN A 122 7.25 10.50 11.47
CA GLN A 122 8.08 9.89 12.51
C GLN A 122 7.65 8.45 12.82
N GLU A 123 8.49 7.71 13.53
CA GLU A 123 8.23 6.30 13.92
C GLU A 123 7.02 6.14 14.83
N ASP A 124 6.63 7.20 15.54
CA ASP A 124 5.46 7.24 16.41
C ASP A 124 4.19 7.72 15.68
N HIS A 125 4.20 7.73 14.35
CA HIS A 125 3.10 8.17 13.47
C HIS A 125 2.75 9.67 13.57
N ARG A 126 3.64 10.51 14.12
CA ARG A 126 3.43 11.96 14.19
C ARG A 126 4.24 12.73 13.16
N CYS A 127 3.81 13.97 12.90
CA CYS A 127 4.48 14.86 11.96
C CYS A 127 5.66 15.57 12.63
N GLY A 128 6.87 15.35 12.12
CA GLY A 128 8.09 15.98 12.63
C GLY A 128 8.24 17.47 12.33
N ILE A 129 7.34 18.05 11.53
CA ILE A 129 7.31 19.49 11.19
C ILE A 129 5.97 20.13 11.54
N TYR A 130 5.27 19.66 12.59
CA TYR A 130 3.89 20.05 12.90
C TYR A 130 3.64 21.58 12.86
N GLU A 131 4.55 22.36 13.45
CA GLU A 131 4.47 23.82 13.54
C GLU A 131 4.83 24.55 12.24
N THR A 132 5.55 23.91 11.33
CA THR A 132 6.00 24.46 10.04
C THR A 132 5.38 23.74 8.84
N ARG A 133 4.29 23.00 9.07
CA ARG A 133 3.55 22.28 8.03
C ARG A 133 3.12 23.22 6.88
N PRO A 134 3.09 22.72 5.63
CA PRO A 134 2.45 23.41 4.51
C PRO A 134 0.98 23.71 4.80
N GLN A 135 0.43 24.75 4.16
CA GLN A 135 -0.93 25.22 4.43
C GLN A 135 -2.00 24.13 4.23
N ILE A 136 -1.88 23.31 3.18
CA ILE A 136 -2.80 22.18 2.92
C ILE A 136 -2.90 21.20 4.11
N CYS A 137 -1.81 20.96 4.83
CA CYS A 137 -1.82 20.09 6.01
C CYS A 137 -2.37 20.80 7.26
N ARG A 138 -2.38 22.14 7.29
CA ARG A 138 -2.96 22.95 8.37
C ARG A 138 -4.47 23.09 8.20
N ASP A 139 -4.94 23.16 6.97
CA ASP A 139 -6.35 23.28 6.63
C ASP A 139 -7.12 21.95 6.85
N TYR A 140 -6.40 20.85 7.03
CA TYR A 140 -6.98 19.54 7.33
C TYR A 140 -7.76 19.54 8.65
N THR A 141 -8.97 18.94 8.62
CA THR A 141 -9.82 18.77 9.80
C THR A 141 -10.14 17.30 10.04
N THR A 142 -10.54 16.95 11.27
CA THR A 142 -10.93 15.57 11.62
C THR A 142 -12.41 15.26 11.38
N ALA A 143 -13.16 16.16 10.73
CA ALA A 143 -14.61 16.02 10.52
C ALA A 143 -14.95 14.90 9.54
N GLU A 144 -14.22 14.81 8.43
CA GLU A 144 -14.39 13.80 7.37
C GLU A 144 -13.14 12.90 7.28
N CYS A 145 -12.54 12.61 8.43
CA CYS A 145 -11.29 11.87 8.52
C CYS A 145 -11.53 10.36 8.36
N GLU A 146 -10.69 9.69 7.54
CA GLU A 146 -10.60 8.23 7.39
C GLU A 146 -10.12 7.48 8.65
N PHE A 147 -10.15 8.12 9.83
CA PHE A 147 -9.78 7.48 11.10
C PHE A 147 -10.60 6.21 11.30
N GLU A 148 -11.89 6.29 11.00
CA GLU A 148 -12.80 5.16 10.95
C GLU A 148 -12.76 4.57 9.51
N ASP A 149 -12.52 3.26 9.38
CA ASP A 149 -12.54 2.60 8.05
C ASP A 149 -13.97 2.28 7.60
N ASP A 150 -14.88 3.26 7.64
CA ASP A 150 -16.27 3.14 7.21
C ASP A 150 -16.56 3.86 5.88
N TRP A 151 -15.53 4.46 5.28
CA TRP A 151 -15.62 5.16 4.01
C TRP A 151 -15.87 4.24 2.82
N CYS A 152 -16.69 4.70 1.88
CA CYS A 152 -16.99 4.02 0.63
C CYS A 152 -16.83 5.01 -0.52
N TYR A 153 -15.93 4.72 -1.46
CA TYR A 153 -15.78 5.52 -2.67
C TYR A 153 -16.94 5.26 -3.64
N GLU A 154 -17.36 6.28 -4.38
CA GLU A 154 -18.30 6.08 -5.47
C GLU A 154 -17.68 5.24 -6.59
N LYS A 155 -16.39 5.49 -6.86
CA LYS A 155 -15.57 4.77 -7.84
C LYS A 155 -14.15 4.71 -7.33
N TYR A 156 -13.47 3.58 -7.53
CA TYR A 156 -12.09 3.38 -7.13
C TYR A 156 -11.39 2.50 -8.17
N PHE A 157 -10.33 3.03 -8.78
CA PHE A 157 -9.57 2.41 -9.85
C PHE A 157 -8.11 2.26 -9.44
N GLU A 158 -7.61 1.03 -9.52
CA GLU A 158 -6.25 0.63 -9.17
C GLU A 158 -5.47 0.12 -10.38
N SER A 159 -6.16 -0.18 -11.49
CA SER A 159 -5.55 -0.73 -12.69
C SER A 159 -5.97 0.02 -13.96
N PRO A 160 -5.07 0.12 -14.96
CA PRO A 160 -5.40 0.73 -16.24
C PRO A 160 -6.50 -0.04 -16.99
N GLU A 161 -6.65 -1.34 -16.77
CA GLU A 161 -7.71 -2.16 -17.35
C GLU A 161 -9.09 -1.76 -16.83
N GLN A 162 -9.22 -1.45 -15.53
CA GLN A 162 -10.50 -0.99 -14.96
C GLN A 162 -10.95 0.34 -15.58
N ILE A 163 -10.00 1.24 -15.86
CA ILE A 163 -10.27 2.50 -16.57
C ILE A 163 -10.70 2.24 -18.01
N ASP A 164 -10.03 1.31 -18.71
CA ASP A 164 -10.37 0.95 -20.09
C ASP A 164 -11.78 0.33 -20.19
N GLU A 165 -12.11 -0.59 -19.28
CA GLU A 165 -13.45 -1.19 -19.19
C GLU A 165 -14.53 -0.13 -18.90
N TYR A 166 -14.24 0.83 -18.03
CA TYR A 166 -15.14 1.94 -17.72
C TYR A 166 -15.33 2.87 -18.93
N ALA A 167 -14.25 3.20 -19.64
CA ALA A 167 -14.31 4.00 -20.86
C ALA A 167 -15.04 3.27 -22.00
N ASP A 168 -14.85 1.96 -22.14
CA ASP A 168 -15.55 1.13 -23.13
C ASP A 168 -17.06 1.10 -22.91
N ALA A 169 -17.51 1.10 -21.65
CA ALA A 169 -18.93 1.16 -21.34
C ALA A 169 -19.59 2.48 -21.78
N MET A 170 -18.82 3.58 -21.86
CA MET A 170 -19.32 4.90 -22.24
C MET A 170 -19.13 5.23 -23.73
N PHE A 171 -18.02 4.81 -24.33
CA PHE A 171 -17.61 5.20 -25.68
C PHE A 171 -17.48 4.04 -26.67
N GLY A 172 -17.67 2.80 -26.22
CA GLY A 172 -17.42 1.58 -26.99
C GLY A 172 -15.95 1.14 -26.97
N PRO A 173 -15.64 -0.08 -27.43
CA PRO A 173 -14.31 -0.66 -27.38
C PRO A 173 -13.28 0.10 -28.23
N GLN A 174 -12.18 0.54 -27.62
CA GLN A 174 -11.05 1.15 -28.35
C GLN A 174 -10.20 0.12 -29.08
N PHE A 175 -10.09 -1.09 -28.54
CA PHE A 175 -9.34 -2.20 -29.13
C PHE A 175 -10.31 -3.35 -29.43
N PRO A 176 -11.13 -3.24 -30.50
CA PRO A 176 -12.06 -4.29 -30.85
C PRO A 176 -11.31 -5.57 -31.22
N ASP A 177 -11.72 -6.70 -30.65
CA ASP A 177 -11.21 -8.00 -31.05
C ASP A 177 -11.80 -8.35 -32.44
N PRO A 178 -10.97 -8.46 -33.49
CA PRO A 178 -11.43 -8.72 -34.85
C PRO A 178 -12.09 -10.10 -35.03
N THR A 179 -11.98 -10.98 -34.02
CA THR A 179 -12.59 -12.32 -34.02
C THR A 179 -13.92 -12.37 -33.26
N LEU A 180 -14.33 -11.28 -32.62
CA LEU A 180 -15.50 -11.20 -31.77
C LEU A 180 -16.72 -10.78 -32.60
N ALA A 181 -17.68 -11.69 -32.76
CA ALA A 181 -18.90 -11.42 -33.52
C ALA A 181 -19.78 -10.37 -32.80
N ASP A 182 -20.41 -9.47 -33.57
CA ASP A 182 -21.18 -8.30 -33.09
C ASP A 182 -22.23 -8.62 -32.00
N HIS A 183 -22.76 -9.86 -31.97
CA HIS A 183 -23.78 -10.28 -31.00
C HIS A 183 -23.25 -10.52 -29.57
N HIS A 184 -21.93 -10.49 -29.36
CA HIS A 184 -21.30 -10.62 -28.03
C HIS A 184 -20.89 -9.26 -27.42
N ALA A 185 -21.11 -8.14 -28.12
CA ALA A 185 -20.62 -6.82 -27.72
C ALA A 185 -21.18 -6.30 -26.39
N LEU A 186 -22.35 -6.77 -25.94
CA LEU A 186 -22.98 -6.31 -24.69
C LEU A 186 -22.49 -7.02 -23.43
N ARG A 187 -21.70 -8.11 -23.57
CA ARG A 187 -21.16 -8.86 -22.43
C ARG A 187 -19.70 -9.17 -22.72
N SER A 188 -18.80 -8.34 -22.19
CA SER A 188 -17.38 -8.70 -22.12
C SER A 188 -17.26 -10.07 -21.42
N ARG A 189 -16.29 -10.88 -21.86
CA ARG A 189 -16.02 -12.16 -21.18
C ARG A 189 -15.72 -11.86 -19.73
N ARG A 190 -16.39 -12.59 -18.81
CA ARG A 190 -16.14 -12.52 -17.37
C ARG A 190 -14.61 -12.54 -17.14
N PRO A 191 -14.02 -11.52 -16.49
CA PRO A 191 -12.60 -11.54 -16.15
C PRO A 191 -12.31 -12.84 -15.40
N THR A 192 -11.19 -13.49 -15.71
CA THR A 192 -10.66 -14.56 -14.86
C THR A 192 -10.48 -13.97 -13.47
N GLY A 193 -11.37 -14.35 -12.55
CA GLY A 193 -11.42 -13.77 -11.21
C GLY A 193 -10.05 -13.80 -10.54
N LEU A 194 -9.75 -12.76 -9.77
CA LEU A 194 -8.58 -12.70 -8.91
C LEU A 194 -8.44 -14.02 -8.14
N PRO A 195 -7.22 -14.59 -8.02
CA PRO A 195 -7.03 -15.80 -7.24
C PRO A 195 -7.50 -15.54 -5.81
N ILE A 196 -8.60 -16.18 -5.43
CA ILE A 196 -9.04 -16.22 -4.03
C ILE A 196 -7.91 -16.91 -3.28
N ALA A 197 -7.23 -16.16 -2.42
CA ALA A 197 -6.24 -16.73 -1.52
C ALA A 197 -6.92 -17.86 -0.74
N ALA A 198 -6.54 -19.10 -1.04
CA ALA A 198 -6.99 -20.25 -0.27
C ALA A 198 -6.41 -20.09 1.14
N ALA A 199 -7.28 -19.88 2.12
CA ALA A 199 -6.90 -19.92 3.52
C ALA A 199 -6.36 -21.33 3.82
N HIS A 200 -5.07 -21.40 4.15
CA HIS A 200 -4.40 -22.58 4.73
C HIS A 200 -4.12 -22.32 6.20
#